data_AF-A0A085ZBK2-F1
#
_entry.id   AF-A0A085ZBK2-F1
#
_cell.length_a   1.000
_cell.length_b   1.000
_cell.length_c   1.000
_cell.angle_alpha   90.00
_cell.angle_beta   90.00
_cell.angle_gamma   90.00
#
_symmetry.space_group_name_H-M   'P 1'
#
loop_
_entity.id
_entity.type
_entity.pdbx_description
1 polymer ?
#
loop_
_entity_poly.entity_id
_entity_poly.type
_entity_poly.pdbx_seq_one_letter_code
_entity_poly.pdbx_strand_id
1 'polypeptide(L)'
;MYDYGARMYMSDIGRWGVMDPLSEKFFDFSNYNYVLNNPIMFVDKDGMDVYLLNEQGKFILAKKQAGDDLVYGYNSKTGSINDNNGDKKGDYKDGIRIKTKGLVGQLQYYRDGRKDDSNPAYHQSIKEYSSQVEDDMFELFQYAANNAKNVEFSLIDFNLGKKRYLALQTYNDSGFAPGSGQIGKDVKTNAEYHYHPFKTKYEEDYTELNSLGARENGAYYGERGGDYRNAIIYKANYPNYVFFPKSTNLYNITLKGVYLVKKINNDSKNFKR
;
A
#
# COMPACT_ATOMS: atom_id res chain seq x y z
N MET A 1 39.56 -2.00 -3.39
CA MET A 1 39.11 -0.89 -2.51
C MET A 1 38.28 0.07 -3.34
N TYR A 2 37.05 0.35 -2.92
CA TYR A 2 36.10 1.18 -3.67
C TYR A 2 35.82 2.47 -2.91
N ASP A 3 35.86 3.60 -3.60
CA ASP A 3 35.65 4.93 -3.02
C ASP A 3 34.16 5.31 -3.09
N TYR A 4 33.55 5.58 -1.94
CA TYR A 4 32.15 5.99 -1.80
C TYR A 4 32.01 7.44 -1.27
N GLY A 5 33.04 8.26 -1.48
CA GLY A 5 33.08 9.68 -1.14
C GLY A 5 33.33 9.94 0.34
N ALA A 6 32.43 9.53 1.22
CA ALA A 6 32.56 9.75 2.67
C ALA A 6 33.38 8.65 3.38
N ARG A 7 33.55 7.47 2.76
CA ARG A 7 34.30 6.33 3.29
C ARG A 7 34.88 5.48 2.15
N MET A 8 36.00 4.81 2.41
CA MET A 8 36.57 3.80 1.51
C MET A 8 36.12 2.39 1.93
N TYR A 9 35.56 1.64 0.99
CA TYR A 9 35.09 0.27 1.19
C TYR A 9 36.19 -0.75 0.84
N MET A 10 36.47 -1.67 1.76
CA MET A 10 37.39 -2.78 1.56
C MET A 10 36.58 -4.06 1.28
N SER A 11 36.42 -4.36 0.00
CA SER A 11 35.68 -5.53 -0.51
C SER A 11 36.14 -6.86 0.09
N ASP A 12 37.44 -6.95 0.37
CA ASP A 12 38.10 -8.21 0.72
C ASP A 12 37.73 -8.69 2.14
N ILE A 13 37.26 -7.76 2.98
CA ILE A 13 36.86 -8.02 4.37
C ILE A 13 35.42 -7.56 4.68
N GLY A 14 34.71 -7.01 3.69
CA GLY A 14 33.32 -6.60 3.81
C GLY A 14 33.06 -5.47 4.83
N ARG A 15 34.03 -4.57 5.06
CA ARG A 15 33.95 -3.49 6.08
C ARG A 15 34.43 -2.15 5.54
N TRP A 16 34.10 -1.09 6.27
CA TRP A 16 34.66 0.25 6.03
C TRP A 16 36.10 0.33 6.53
N GLY A 17 36.97 0.98 5.76
CA GLY A 17 38.34 1.28 6.18
C GLY A 17 38.44 2.41 7.21
N VAL A 18 37.32 3.09 7.53
CA VAL A 18 37.25 4.24 8.44
C VAL A 18 36.00 4.17 9.34
N MET A 19 36.08 4.74 10.54
CA MET A 19 35.03 4.74 11.57
C MET A 19 33.78 5.53 11.11
N ASP A 20 32.57 5.11 11.51
CA ASP A 20 31.30 5.75 11.11
C ASP A 20 31.08 7.13 11.79
N PRO A 21 30.86 8.24 11.05
CA PRO A 21 30.57 9.56 11.61
C PRO A 21 29.24 9.66 12.38
N LEU A 22 28.34 8.67 12.26
CA LEU A 22 27.06 8.59 12.98
C LEU A 22 27.07 7.52 14.09
N SER A 23 28.26 7.01 14.46
CA SER A 23 28.43 5.96 15.48
C SER A 23 27.76 6.29 16.83
N GLU A 24 27.66 7.57 17.18
CA GLU A 24 27.02 8.01 18.44
C GLU A 24 25.49 7.92 18.46
N LYS A 25 24.82 7.53 17.36
CA LYS A 25 23.35 7.36 17.32
C LYS A 25 22.88 5.91 17.44
N PHE A 26 23.79 4.94 17.45
CA PHE A 26 23.47 3.50 17.46
C PHE A 26 24.40 2.75 18.42
N PHE A 27 24.20 2.95 19.73
CA PHE A 27 25.06 2.42 20.80
C PHE A 27 25.11 0.88 20.90
N ASP A 28 24.16 0.16 20.30
CA ASP A 28 24.07 -1.31 20.40
C ASP A 28 24.80 -2.07 19.28
N PHE A 29 25.48 -1.37 18.35
CA PHE A 29 26.18 -1.99 17.23
C PHE A 29 27.61 -1.47 17.06
N SER A 30 28.53 -2.35 16.65
CA SER A 30 29.94 -2.00 16.43
C SER A 30 30.11 -0.85 15.41
N ASN A 31 30.99 0.10 15.73
CA ASN A 31 31.29 1.32 14.93
C ASN A 31 31.86 1.08 13.51
N TYR A 32 31.99 -0.19 13.10
CA TYR A 32 32.48 -0.65 11.80
C TYR A 32 31.44 -1.47 11.01
N ASN A 33 30.17 -1.46 11.42
CA ASN A 33 29.11 -2.25 10.78
C ASN A 33 28.72 -1.71 9.39
N TYR A 34 28.59 -2.59 8.40
CA TYR A 34 28.11 -2.30 7.04
C TYR A 34 26.77 -3.01 6.83
N VAL A 35 25.70 -2.23 6.62
CA VAL A 35 24.35 -2.73 6.25
C VAL A 35 23.77 -3.75 7.25
N LEU A 36 23.98 -3.56 8.56
CA LEU A 36 23.47 -4.47 9.60
C LEU A 36 23.79 -5.97 9.34
N ASN A 37 24.95 -6.26 8.74
CA ASN A 37 25.37 -7.61 8.28
C ASN A 37 24.49 -8.26 7.19
N ASN A 38 23.71 -7.50 6.40
CA ASN A 38 22.99 -8.04 5.24
C ASN A 38 23.21 -7.23 3.94
N PRO A 39 24.44 -7.25 3.38
CA PRO A 39 24.80 -6.51 2.16
C PRO A 39 24.27 -7.12 0.85
N ILE A 40 23.50 -8.22 0.92
CA ILE A 40 22.86 -8.83 -0.26
C ILE A 40 21.49 -8.19 -0.53
N MET A 41 20.81 -7.64 0.48
CA MET A 41 19.43 -7.14 0.36
C MET A 41 19.29 -5.61 0.37
N PHE A 42 20.27 -4.84 0.84
CA PHE A 42 20.07 -3.40 1.04
C PHE A 42 21.24 -2.53 0.58
N VAL A 43 21.07 -1.93 -0.60
CA VAL A 43 21.69 -0.64 -0.95
C VAL A 43 20.63 0.22 -1.62
N ASP A 44 20.26 1.33 -0.98
CA ASP A 44 19.69 2.46 -1.71
C ASP A 44 19.97 3.78 -0.97
N LYS A 45 20.83 4.61 -1.54
CA LYS A 45 21.15 5.94 -1.00
C LYS A 45 20.37 7.06 -1.69
N ASP A 46 19.67 6.77 -2.78
CA ASP A 46 19.12 7.81 -3.64
C ASP A 46 17.58 7.72 -3.75
N GLY A 47 16.99 6.51 -3.77
CA GLY A 47 15.54 6.27 -3.62
C GLY A 47 14.67 6.89 -4.73
N MET A 48 14.96 6.58 -5.99
CA MET A 48 14.37 7.25 -7.15
C MET A 48 14.26 6.26 -8.32
N ASP A 49 13.08 5.71 -8.57
CA ASP A 49 12.99 4.49 -9.38
C ASP A 49 11.78 4.46 -10.32
N VAL A 50 11.86 3.63 -11.36
CA VAL A 50 10.69 3.24 -12.17
C VAL A 50 10.20 1.89 -11.69
N TYR A 51 8.95 1.85 -11.27
CA TYR A 51 8.25 0.66 -10.83
C TYR A 51 7.14 0.27 -11.80
N LEU A 52 6.98 -1.05 -11.98
CA LEU A 52 5.83 -1.64 -12.67
C LEU A 52 4.90 -2.25 -11.63
N LEU A 53 3.61 -1.96 -11.74
CA LEU A 53 2.55 -2.61 -10.98
C LEU A 53 1.78 -3.56 -11.88
N ASN A 54 1.85 -4.86 -11.59
CA ASN A 54 1.11 -5.85 -12.37
C ASN A 54 -0.32 -6.08 -11.87
N GLU A 55 -1.09 -6.86 -12.62
CA GLU A 55 -2.49 -7.17 -12.30
C GLU A 55 -2.69 -7.99 -11.02
N GLN A 56 -1.63 -8.62 -10.49
CA GLN A 56 -1.58 -9.32 -9.20
C GLN A 56 -1.10 -8.41 -8.06
N GLY A 57 -1.07 -7.09 -8.25
CA GLY A 57 -0.71 -6.14 -7.19
C GLY A 57 0.78 -6.16 -6.81
N LYS A 58 1.64 -6.78 -7.61
CA LYS A 58 3.08 -6.84 -7.34
C LYS A 58 3.77 -5.62 -7.94
N PHE A 59 4.55 -4.94 -7.11
CA PHE A 59 5.48 -3.89 -7.55
C PHE A 59 6.82 -4.52 -7.94
N ILE A 60 7.34 -4.12 -9.10
CA ILE A 60 8.60 -4.60 -9.66
C ILE A 60 9.46 -3.39 -10.01
N LEU A 61 10.64 -3.28 -9.43
CA LEU A 61 11.64 -2.31 -9.85
C LEU A 61 12.10 -2.62 -11.29
N ALA A 62 11.75 -1.75 -12.24
CA ALA A 62 12.17 -1.87 -13.63
C ALA A 62 13.47 -1.13 -13.93
N LYS A 63 13.69 0.03 -13.27
CA LYS A 63 14.89 0.82 -13.48
C LYS A 63 15.21 1.68 -12.26
N LYS A 64 16.47 1.68 -11.84
CA LYS A 64 16.99 2.69 -10.90
C LYS A 64 17.33 3.99 -11.64
N GLN A 65 16.92 5.12 -11.11
CA GLN A 65 17.19 6.43 -11.71
C GLN A 65 17.39 7.52 -10.65
N ALA A 66 17.35 8.79 -11.05
CA ALA A 66 17.28 9.92 -10.14
C ALA A 66 15.97 10.69 -10.35
N GLY A 67 15.41 11.32 -9.31
CA GLY A 67 14.15 12.06 -9.33
C GLY A 67 13.01 11.39 -8.56
N ASP A 68 11.76 11.76 -8.80
CA ASP A 68 10.62 11.13 -8.14
C ASP A 68 10.42 9.67 -8.60
N ASP A 69 9.80 8.85 -7.76
CA ASP A 69 9.45 7.48 -8.15
C ASP A 69 8.34 7.54 -9.20
N LEU A 70 8.48 6.76 -10.28
CA LEU A 70 7.46 6.62 -11.32
C LEU A 70 6.84 5.24 -11.20
N VAL A 71 5.51 5.16 -11.23
CA VAL A 71 4.80 3.87 -11.19
C VAL A 71 3.95 3.74 -12.44
N TYR A 72 4.10 2.64 -13.17
CA TYR A 72 3.30 2.31 -14.34
C TYR A 72 2.55 0.99 -14.14
N GLY A 73 1.26 1.00 -14.45
CA GLY A 73 0.47 -0.22 -14.59
C GLY A 73 0.98 -1.04 -15.76
N TYR A 74 1.14 -2.34 -15.55
CA TYR A 74 1.75 -3.26 -16.50
C TYR A 74 0.90 -4.51 -16.62
N ASN A 75 0.60 -4.93 -17.86
CA ASN A 75 -0.07 -6.18 -18.12
C ASN A 75 0.97 -7.28 -18.36
N SER A 76 1.07 -8.22 -17.41
CA SER A 76 2.09 -9.26 -17.48
C SER A 76 1.92 -10.23 -18.65
N LYS A 77 0.71 -10.34 -19.19
CA LYS A 77 0.39 -11.24 -20.31
C LYS A 77 0.77 -10.64 -21.66
N THR A 78 0.59 -9.34 -21.83
CA THR A 78 0.85 -8.64 -23.10
C THR A 78 2.20 -7.94 -23.12
N GLY A 79 2.83 -7.72 -21.97
CA GLY A 79 4.09 -6.98 -21.86
C GLY A 79 3.92 -5.46 -22.05
N SER A 80 2.69 -4.95 -22.04
CA SER A 80 2.39 -3.55 -22.34
C SER A 80 2.03 -2.76 -21.07
N ILE A 81 2.33 -1.46 -21.10
CA ILE A 81 1.80 -0.51 -20.12
C ILE A 81 0.27 -0.42 -20.29
N ASN A 82 -0.43 -0.28 -19.17
CA ASN A 82 -1.88 -0.08 -19.15
C ASN A 82 -2.20 1.36 -19.58
N ASP A 83 -3.08 1.52 -20.57
CA ASP A 83 -3.64 2.81 -20.95
C ASP A 83 -4.60 3.30 -19.84
N ASN A 84 -4.13 4.24 -19.02
CA ASN A 84 -4.88 4.79 -17.90
C ASN A 84 -5.54 6.14 -18.25
N ASN A 85 -5.22 6.71 -19.41
CA ASN A 85 -5.73 8.00 -19.86
C ASN A 85 -6.75 7.91 -21.02
N GLY A 86 -6.87 6.73 -21.66
CA GLY A 86 -7.83 6.41 -22.71
C GLY A 86 -7.40 6.83 -24.13
N ASP A 87 -6.16 7.26 -24.34
CA ASP A 87 -5.66 7.73 -25.63
C ASP A 87 -5.13 6.62 -26.55
N LYS A 88 -5.16 5.37 -26.07
CA LYS A 88 -4.70 4.15 -26.74
C LYS A 88 -3.18 4.13 -27.01
N LYS A 89 -2.40 4.88 -26.24
CA LYS A 89 -0.93 4.88 -26.28
C LYS A 89 -0.41 4.54 -24.90
N GLY A 90 0.50 3.58 -24.82
CA GLY A 90 1.25 3.33 -23.58
C GLY A 90 2.41 4.32 -23.48
N ASP A 91 2.25 5.40 -22.72
CA ASP A 91 3.26 6.43 -22.57
C ASP A 91 3.44 6.92 -21.12
N TYR A 92 4.28 7.95 -20.94
CA TYR A 92 4.63 8.44 -19.62
C TYR A 92 3.44 9.03 -18.84
N LYS A 93 2.34 9.39 -19.51
CA LYS A 93 1.12 9.94 -18.90
C LYS A 93 0.22 8.85 -18.30
N ASP A 94 0.50 7.59 -18.58
CA ASP A 94 -0.24 6.47 -17.98
C ASP A 94 0.24 6.14 -16.57
N GLY A 95 1.41 6.68 -16.17
CA GLY A 95 1.99 6.48 -14.86
C GLY A 95 1.65 7.59 -13.88
N ILE A 96 1.96 7.33 -12.61
CA ILE A 96 1.91 8.32 -11.52
C ILE A 96 3.30 8.62 -11.02
N ARG A 97 3.44 9.75 -10.32
CA ARG A 97 4.71 10.23 -9.78
C ARG A 97 4.62 10.36 -8.26
N ILE A 98 5.45 9.61 -7.55
CA ILE A 98 5.50 9.56 -6.10
C ILE A 98 6.73 10.32 -5.60
N LYS A 99 6.47 11.41 -4.87
CA LYS A 99 7.53 12.31 -4.38
C LYS A 99 8.12 11.82 -3.07
N THR A 100 7.31 11.18 -2.23
CA THR A 100 7.74 10.64 -0.94
C THR A 100 8.62 9.41 -1.13
N LYS A 101 9.85 9.50 -0.63
CA LYS A 101 10.85 8.45 -0.80
C LYS A 101 10.55 7.18 -0.01
N GLY A 102 10.79 6.06 -0.69
CA GLY A 102 10.70 4.72 -0.14
C GLY A 102 9.28 4.19 0.00
N LEU A 103 8.24 4.90 -0.49
CA LEU A 103 6.88 4.39 -0.40
C LEU A 103 6.69 3.14 -1.28
N VAL A 104 7.07 3.24 -2.55
CA VAL A 104 6.88 2.15 -3.51
C VAL A 104 7.87 1.02 -3.26
N GLY A 105 9.13 1.37 -2.96
CA GLY A 105 10.17 0.38 -2.67
C GLY A 105 9.81 -0.57 -1.52
N GLN A 106 9.11 -0.08 -0.48
CA GLN A 106 8.62 -0.90 0.63
C GLN A 106 7.60 -1.96 0.19
N LEU A 107 6.77 -1.69 -0.83
CA LEU A 107 5.74 -2.60 -1.33
C LEU A 107 6.29 -3.76 -2.17
N GLN A 108 7.60 -3.84 -2.39
CA GLN A 108 8.21 -4.98 -3.07
C GLN A 108 8.46 -6.17 -2.12
N TYR A 109 8.48 -5.91 -0.82
CA TYR A 109 8.92 -6.86 0.18
C TYR A 109 7.79 -7.26 1.12
N TYR A 110 7.72 -8.56 1.37
CA TYR A 110 6.84 -9.10 2.41
C TYR A 110 7.33 -8.68 3.80
N ARG A 111 6.36 -8.49 4.69
CA ARG A 111 6.53 -8.33 6.13
C ARG A 111 5.80 -9.47 6.82
N ASP A 112 6.39 -9.96 7.89
CA ASP A 112 5.71 -10.88 8.80
C ASP A 112 4.59 -10.12 9.51
N GLY A 113 3.39 -10.68 9.41
CA GLY A 113 2.20 -10.25 10.12
C GLY A 113 1.90 -11.10 11.33
N ARG A 114 0.65 -11.02 11.76
CA ARG A 114 0.16 -11.83 12.88
C ARG A 114 0.17 -13.31 12.51
N LYS A 115 0.84 -14.14 13.33
CA LYS A 115 0.98 -15.59 13.09
C LYS A 115 -0.34 -16.35 13.17
N ASP A 116 -1.35 -15.78 13.83
CA ASP A 116 -2.70 -16.31 13.97
C ASP A 116 -3.67 -15.82 12.86
N ASP A 117 -3.20 -14.99 11.93
CA ASP A 117 -3.96 -14.60 10.73
C ASP A 117 -3.87 -15.68 9.64
N SER A 118 -4.91 -15.80 8.81
CA SER A 118 -4.90 -16.71 7.66
C SER A 118 -3.88 -16.32 6.58
N ASN A 119 -3.46 -15.05 6.57
CA ASN A 119 -2.43 -14.51 5.69
C ASN A 119 -1.32 -13.86 6.54
N PRO A 120 -0.40 -14.66 7.11
CA PRO A 120 0.58 -14.17 8.06
C PRO A 120 1.73 -13.36 7.42
N ALA A 121 1.72 -13.15 6.10
CA ALA A 121 2.69 -12.30 5.41
C ALA A 121 1.97 -11.36 4.45
N TYR A 122 2.42 -10.10 4.38
CA TYR A 122 1.80 -9.05 3.57
C TYR A 122 2.81 -8.02 3.09
N HIS A 123 2.47 -7.25 2.06
CA HIS A 123 3.27 -6.08 1.63
C HIS A 123 2.74 -4.83 2.32
N GLN A 124 3.64 -3.96 2.74
CA GLN A 124 3.25 -2.69 3.36
C GLN A 124 4.24 -1.58 3.06
N SER A 125 3.68 -0.45 2.66
CA SER A 125 4.31 0.86 2.76
C SER A 125 3.80 1.56 4.00
N ILE A 126 4.68 2.10 4.84
CA ILE A 126 4.31 2.86 6.03
C ILE A 126 5.18 4.11 6.15
N LYS A 127 4.55 5.24 6.46
CA LYS A 127 5.27 6.51 6.65
C LYS A 127 4.55 7.42 7.64
N GLU A 128 5.35 8.17 8.41
CA GLU A 128 4.83 9.23 9.27
C GLU A 128 4.13 10.28 8.42
N TYR A 129 2.99 10.75 8.91
CA TYR A 129 2.09 11.64 8.17
C TYR A 129 2.77 12.97 7.84
N SER A 130 2.61 13.38 6.58
CA SER A 130 2.67 14.76 6.11
C SER A 130 1.66 14.92 4.98
N SER A 131 1.31 16.14 4.59
CA SER A 131 0.38 16.35 3.47
C SER A 131 0.85 15.69 2.18
N GLN A 132 2.18 15.71 1.91
CA GLN A 132 2.75 15.06 0.73
C GLN A 132 2.67 13.53 0.82
N VAL A 133 2.91 12.96 2.00
CA VAL A 133 2.75 11.50 2.23
C VAL A 133 1.30 11.08 2.01
N GLU A 134 0.35 11.88 2.47
CA GLU A 134 -1.07 11.62 2.26
C GLU A 134 -1.46 11.71 0.79
N ASP A 135 -1.02 12.74 0.06
CA ASP A 135 -1.22 12.85 -1.39
C ASP A 135 -0.67 11.60 -2.11
N ASP A 136 0.60 11.26 -1.88
CA ASP A 136 1.27 10.15 -2.55
C ASP A 136 0.64 8.78 -2.21
N MET A 137 0.22 8.56 -0.96
CA MET A 137 -0.43 7.31 -0.54
C MET A 137 -1.82 7.13 -1.16
N PHE A 138 -2.62 8.19 -1.25
CA PHE A 138 -3.93 8.11 -1.92
C PHE A 138 -3.78 7.98 -3.44
N GLU A 139 -2.77 8.61 -4.04
CA GLU A 139 -2.43 8.41 -5.45
C GLU A 139 -2.02 6.96 -5.72
N LEU A 140 -1.13 6.38 -4.90
CA LEU A 140 -0.78 4.96 -4.98
C LEU A 140 -1.98 4.03 -4.78
N PHE A 141 -2.81 4.30 -3.77
CA PHE A 141 -3.99 3.49 -3.45
C PHE A 141 -4.98 3.46 -4.63
N GLN A 142 -5.32 4.62 -5.18
CA GLN A 142 -6.23 4.70 -6.33
C GLN A 142 -5.62 4.07 -7.57
N TYR A 143 -4.34 4.33 -7.83
CA TYR A 143 -3.66 3.78 -8.99
C TYR A 143 -3.57 2.26 -8.92
N ALA A 144 -3.34 1.71 -7.72
CA ALA A 144 -3.41 0.27 -7.49
C ALA A 144 -4.82 -0.28 -7.75
N ALA A 145 -5.87 0.39 -7.27
CA ALA A 145 -7.25 -0.03 -7.53
C ALA A 145 -7.58 -0.14 -9.02
N ASN A 146 -7.02 0.74 -9.85
CA ASN A 146 -7.25 0.75 -11.29
C ASN A 146 -6.42 -0.30 -12.06
N ASN A 147 -5.26 -0.68 -11.54
CA ASN A 147 -4.28 -1.51 -12.26
C ASN A 147 -4.15 -2.94 -11.71
N ALA A 148 -4.27 -3.15 -10.40
CA ALA A 148 -4.23 -4.45 -9.73
C ALA A 148 -5.62 -5.10 -9.71
N LYS A 149 -6.12 -5.46 -10.90
CA LYS A 149 -7.55 -5.78 -11.14
C LYS A 149 -8.15 -6.92 -10.31
N ASN A 150 -7.33 -7.76 -9.68
CA ASN A 150 -7.75 -8.92 -8.90
C ASN A 150 -7.13 -8.94 -7.48
N VAL A 151 -6.80 -7.78 -6.91
CA VAL A 151 -6.18 -7.70 -5.59
C VAL A 151 -6.83 -6.60 -4.78
N GLU A 152 -7.03 -6.83 -3.49
CA GLU A 152 -7.44 -5.80 -2.54
C GLU A 152 -6.21 -5.14 -1.92
N PHE A 153 -6.26 -3.82 -1.80
CA PHE A 153 -5.37 -3.06 -0.93
C PHE A 153 -6.18 -2.33 0.11
N SER A 154 -5.55 -2.10 1.25
CA SER A 154 -6.04 -1.20 2.29
C SER A 154 -5.08 -0.02 2.48
N LEU A 155 -5.64 1.15 2.77
CA LEU A 155 -4.91 2.33 3.21
C LEU A 155 -5.44 2.75 4.58
N ILE A 156 -4.55 2.76 5.57
CA ILE A 156 -4.91 2.95 6.97
C ILE A 156 -4.23 4.20 7.49
N ASP A 157 -5.03 5.14 7.98
CA ASP A 157 -4.59 6.30 8.74
C ASP A 157 -4.70 6.00 10.23
N PHE A 158 -3.62 6.15 10.98
CA PHE A 158 -3.61 5.81 12.39
C PHE A 158 -2.59 6.61 13.19
N ASN A 159 -2.78 6.61 14.52
CA ASN A 159 -1.79 7.12 15.45
C ASN A 159 -1.07 5.98 16.17
N LEU A 160 0.24 6.16 16.34
CA LEU A 160 1.08 5.36 17.23
C LEU A 160 1.73 6.31 18.23
N GLY A 161 1.26 6.26 19.48
CA GLY A 161 1.60 7.27 20.48
C GLY A 161 1.14 8.66 20.04
N LYS A 162 2.08 9.61 19.98
CA LYS A 162 1.82 11.02 19.59
C LYS A 162 1.95 11.30 18.09
N LYS A 163 2.34 10.30 17.30
CA LYS A 163 2.63 10.45 15.87
C LYS A 163 1.52 9.82 15.03
N ARG A 164 1.19 10.46 13.90
CA ARG A 164 0.23 9.98 12.91
C ARG A 164 0.98 9.35 11.75
N TYR A 165 0.44 8.28 11.19
CA TYR A 165 1.04 7.49 10.11
C TYR A 165 -0.03 7.10 9.10
N LEU A 166 0.42 6.84 7.88
CA LEU A 166 -0.35 6.19 6.84
C LEU A 166 0.33 4.88 6.46
N ALA A 167 -0.46 3.82 6.25
CA ALA A 167 0.01 2.53 5.78
C ALA A 167 -0.83 2.03 4.60
N LEU A 168 -0.20 1.80 3.45
CA LEU A 168 -0.78 1.12 2.30
C LEU A 168 -0.36 -0.35 2.32
N GLN A 169 -1.30 -1.28 2.25
CA GLN A 169 -1.05 -2.70 2.49
C GLN A 169 -1.81 -3.61 1.52
N THR A 170 -1.27 -4.80 1.27
CA THR A 170 -1.97 -5.84 0.52
C THR A 170 -1.46 -7.24 0.89
N TYR A 171 -2.34 -8.23 0.83
CA TYR A 171 -1.97 -9.65 0.83
C TYR A 171 -1.65 -10.17 -0.59
N ASN A 172 -1.83 -9.33 -1.62
CA ASN A 172 -1.90 -9.75 -3.02
C ASN A 172 -3.04 -10.76 -3.28
N ASP A 173 -4.12 -10.64 -2.51
CA ASP A 173 -5.30 -11.51 -2.58
C ASP A 173 -6.53 -10.75 -3.07
N SER A 174 -7.41 -11.47 -3.77
CA SER A 174 -8.60 -10.91 -4.44
C SER A 174 -9.81 -10.66 -3.53
N GLY A 175 -9.81 -11.14 -2.29
CA GLY A 175 -10.95 -11.01 -1.39
C GLY A 175 -10.62 -10.55 0.02
N PHE A 176 -9.36 -10.23 0.29
CA PHE A 176 -8.92 -9.73 1.58
C PHE A 176 -7.74 -8.75 1.44
N ALA A 177 -7.80 -7.65 2.20
CA ALA A 177 -6.65 -6.79 2.48
C ALA A 177 -6.29 -6.80 3.98
N PRO A 178 -5.04 -6.48 4.35
CA PRO A 178 -4.63 -6.34 5.75
C PRO A 178 -5.42 -5.22 6.45
N GLY A 179 -6.07 -5.52 7.57
CA GLY A 179 -6.70 -4.49 8.40
C GLY A 179 -5.74 -3.85 9.41
N SER A 180 -6.19 -2.83 10.13
CA SER A 180 -5.38 -2.10 11.13
C SER A 180 -4.76 -2.98 12.21
N GLY A 181 -5.37 -4.14 12.50
CA GLY A 181 -4.82 -5.15 13.39
C GLY A 181 -3.44 -5.68 12.97
N GLN A 182 -3.14 -5.75 11.67
CA GLN A 182 -1.84 -6.23 11.16
C GLN A 182 -0.68 -5.29 11.47
N ILE A 183 -0.95 -4.01 11.74
CA ILE A 183 0.07 -3.00 12.03
C ILE A 183 0.61 -3.17 13.45
N GLY A 184 -0.26 -3.42 14.43
CA GLY A 184 0.15 -3.54 15.83
C GLY A 184 -1.03 -3.49 16.81
N LYS A 185 -0.77 -3.73 18.09
CA LYS A 185 -1.80 -3.70 19.15
C LYS A 185 -2.09 -2.30 19.70
N ASP A 186 -1.10 -1.41 19.69
CA ASP A 186 -1.19 -0.06 20.26
C ASP A 186 -1.61 1.01 19.23
N VAL A 187 -2.20 0.57 18.13
CA VAL A 187 -2.61 1.42 17.01
C VAL A 187 -3.99 2.01 17.27
N LYS A 188 -4.11 3.33 17.16
CA LYS A 188 -5.41 4.02 17.13
C LYS A 188 -5.76 4.41 15.70
N THR A 189 -6.65 3.65 15.07
CA THR A 189 -7.13 3.93 13.71
C THR A 189 -7.92 5.24 13.66
N ASN A 190 -7.51 6.13 12.77
CA ASN A 190 -8.19 7.39 12.47
C ASN A 190 -9.18 7.21 11.32
N ALA A 191 -8.81 6.45 10.29
CA ALA A 191 -9.65 6.04 9.16
C ALA A 191 -9.05 4.80 8.48
N GLU A 192 -9.90 3.98 7.88
CA GLU A 192 -9.52 2.82 7.08
C GLU A 192 -10.19 2.92 5.72
N TYR A 193 -9.45 2.60 4.67
CA TYR A 193 -9.92 2.54 3.29
C TYR A 193 -9.51 1.19 2.73
N HIS A 194 -10.36 0.53 1.97
CA HIS A 194 -9.95 -0.54 1.08
C HIS A 194 -10.77 -0.49 -0.21
N TYR A 195 -10.42 -1.31 -1.18
CA TYR A 195 -11.21 -1.41 -2.40
C TYR A 195 -11.49 -2.86 -2.76
N HIS A 196 -12.66 -3.11 -3.34
CA HIS A 196 -13.02 -4.40 -3.91
C HIS A 196 -12.62 -4.44 -5.39
N PRO A 197 -11.95 -5.49 -5.89
CA PRO A 197 -11.45 -5.55 -7.25
C PRO A 197 -12.57 -5.72 -8.28
N PHE A 198 -12.23 -5.59 -9.56
CA PHE A 198 -13.18 -5.68 -10.68
C PHE A 198 -13.85 -7.06 -10.81
N LYS A 199 -13.18 -8.11 -10.31
CA LYS A 199 -13.67 -9.49 -10.30
C LYS A 199 -13.74 -9.95 -8.86
N THR A 200 -14.96 -10.21 -8.37
CA THR A 200 -15.16 -10.75 -7.03
C THR A 200 -15.45 -12.24 -7.10
N LYS A 201 -15.25 -12.95 -5.99
CA LYS A 201 -15.56 -14.39 -5.87
C LYS A 201 -17.06 -14.75 -5.96
N TYR A 202 -17.96 -13.78 -6.14
CA TYR A 202 -19.41 -13.96 -6.01
C TYR A 202 -20.17 -13.52 -7.28
N GLU A 203 -19.79 -14.03 -8.45
CA GLU A 203 -20.22 -13.48 -9.76
C GLU A 203 -21.72 -13.61 -10.09
N GLU A 204 -22.44 -14.62 -9.59
CA GLU A 204 -23.82 -14.89 -10.05
C GLU A 204 -24.87 -13.88 -9.51
N ASP A 205 -24.66 -13.30 -8.33
CA ASP A 205 -25.57 -12.33 -7.67
C ASP A 205 -24.85 -11.05 -7.18
N TYR A 206 -23.77 -10.68 -7.87
CA TYR A 206 -22.89 -9.59 -7.42
C TYR A 206 -23.59 -8.23 -7.48
N THR A 207 -23.71 -7.59 -6.31
CA THR A 207 -23.90 -6.14 -6.18
C THR A 207 -22.86 -5.60 -5.21
N GLU A 208 -22.54 -4.31 -5.33
CA GLU A 208 -21.60 -3.66 -4.39
C GLU A 208 -22.11 -3.79 -2.96
N LEU A 209 -23.41 -3.56 -2.73
CA LEU A 209 -24.04 -3.74 -1.42
C LEU A 209 -23.92 -5.19 -0.92
N ASN A 210 -24.21 -6.19 -1.76
CA ASN A 210 -24.10 -7.60 -1.38
C ASN A 210 -22.66 -7.96 -0.99
N SER A 211 -21.67 -7.42 -1.70
CA SER A 211 -20.25 -7.63 -1.39
C SER A 211 -19.84 -7.05 -0.03
N LEU A 212 -20.49 -5.96 0.39
CA LEU A 212 -20.28 -5.30 1.69
C LEU A 212 -21.05 -5.98 2.84
N GLY A 213 -21.86 -7.00 2.55
CA GLY A 213 -22.73 -7.66 3.52
C GLY A 213 -24.09 -6.98 3.73
N ALA A 214 -24.51 -6.12 2.80
CA ALA A 214 -25.82 -5.45 2.78
C ALA A 214 -26.70 -5.95 1.63
N ARG A 215 -28.03 -5.87 1.76
CA ARG A 215 -29.00 -6.15 0.69
C ARG A 215 -29.60 -4.83 0.18
N GLU A 216 -30.13 -4.85 -1.04
CA GLU A 216 -30.72 -3.67 -1.68
C GLU A 216 -31.89 -3.04 -0.91
N ASN A 217 -32.61 -3.83 -0.12
CA ASN A 217 -33.72 -3.35 0.73
C ASN A 217 -33.27 -2.80 2.09
N GLY A 218 -31.96 -2.60 2.30
CA GLY A 218 -31.39 -2.13 3.57
C GLY A 218 -31.34 -3.20 4.66
N ALA A 219 -31.68 -4.46 4.37
CA ALA A 219 -31.45 -5.59 5.27
C ALA A 219 -29.98 -6.03 5.19
N TYR A 220 -29.42 -6.51 6.28
CA TYR A 220 -28.04 -7.01 6.31
C TYR A 220 -28.02 -8.53 6.38
N TYR A 221 -26.95 -9.15 5.88
CA TYR A 221 -26.83 -10.61 5.82
C TYR A 221 -26.71 -11.32 7.19
N GLY A 222 -26.99 -10.64 8.31
CA GLY A 222 -26.87 -11.20 9.66
C GLY A 222 -25.44 -11.68 9.92
N GLU A 223 -25.28 -12.94 10.31
CA GLU A 223 -23.97 -13.55 10.56
C GLU A 223 -23.22 -14.00 9.29
N ARG A 224 -23.77 -13.88 8.07
CA ARG A 224 -23.01 -14.22 6.86
C ARG A 224 -22.03 -13.08 6.55
N GLY A 225 -20.77 -13.43 6.27
CA GLY A 225 -19.60 -12.53 6.26
C GLY A 225 -19.69 -11.28 5.37
N GLY A 226 -18.75 -10.36 5.53
CA GLY A 226 -18.65 -9.09 4.78
C GLY A 226 -18.17 -7.94 5.66
N ASP A 227 -17.93 -6.77 5.06
CA ASP A 227 -17.39 -5.59 5.74
C ASP A 227 -18.30 -5.08 6.85
N TYR A 228 -19.61 -5.08 6.64
CA TYR A 228 -20.58 -4.65 7.66
C TYR A 228 -20.52 -5.52 8.92
N ARG A 229 -20.44 -6.84 8.75
CA ARG A 229 -20.30 -7.78 9.88
C ARG A 229 -19.00 -7.51 10.63
N ASN A 230 -17.89 -7.31 9.92
CA ASN A 230 -16.60 -6.98 10.52
C ASN A 230 -16.65 -5.67 11.31
N ALA A 231 -17.31 -4.64 10.77
CA ALA A 231 -17.48 -3.37 11.46
C ALA A 231 -18.22 -3.55 12.81
N ILE A 232 -19.25 -4.40 12.86
CA ILE A 232 -19.97 -4.71 14.11
C ILE A 232 -19.06 -5.50 15.08
N ILE A 233 -18.47 -6.60 14.63
CA ILE A 233 -17.66 -7.51 15.47
C ILE A 233 -16.48 -6.77 16.09
N TYR A 234 -15.76 -5.99 15.28
CA TYR A 234 -14.59 -5.24 15.72
C TYR A 234 -14.94 -3.86 16.28
N LYS A 235 -16.24 -3.52 16.36
CA LYS A 235 -16.74 -2.22 16.83
C LYS A 235 -16.02 -1.06 16.16
N ALA A 236 -15.87 -1.12 14.83
CA ALA A 236 -15.17 -0.12 14.03
C ALA A 236 -15.90 1.23 14.13
N ASN A 237 -15.45 2.07 15.07
CA ASN A 237 -16.01 3.39 15.36
C ASN A 237 -15.12 4.50 14.81
N TYR A 238 -14.70 4.32 13.56
CA TYR A 238 -13.92 5.25 12.77
C TYR A 238 -14.45 5.22 11.33
N PRO A 239 -14.10 6.20 10.49
CA PRO A 239 -14.44 6.19 9.07
C PRO A 239 -13.85 4.94 8.41
N ASN A 240 -14.71 4.08 7.86
CA ASN A 240 -14.32 2.82 7.26
C ASN A 240 -14.88 2.78 5.84
N TYR A 241 -14.02 2.99 4.86
CA TYR A 241 -14.43 3.25 3.49
C TYR A 241 -14.12 2.09 2.56
N VAL A 242 -15.08 1.76 1.69
CA VAL A 242 -14.87 0.77 0.63
C VAL A 242 -15.06 1.42 -0.73
N PHE A 243 -14.02 1.37 -1.55
CA PHE A 243 -14.01 1.91 -2.90
C PHE A 243 -14.23 0.82 -3.95
N PHE A 244 -15.00 1.14 -4.99
CA PHE A 244 -15.24 0.26 -6.12
C PHE A 244 -14.67 0.90 -7.39
N PRO A 245 -13.50 0.46 -7.89
CA PRO A 245 -12.82 1.10 -9.02
C PRO A 245 -13.64 1.03 -10.32
N LYS A 246 -14.52 0.03 -10.48
CA LYS A 246 -15.38 -0.11 -11.66
C LYS A 246 -16.49 0.93 -11.73
N SER A 247 -17.20 1.16 -10.64
CA SER A 247 -18.33 2.11 -10.58
C SER A 247 -17.90 3.50 -10.14
N THR A 248 -16.69 3.60 -9.58
CA THR A 248 -16.13 4.74 -8.84
C THR A 248 -16.84 5.06 -7.52
N ASN A 249 -17.74 4.21 -7.04
CA ASN A 249 -18.47 4.46 -5.79
C ASN A 249 -17.55 4.30 -4.56
N LEU A 250 -17.73 5.20 -3.59
CA LEU A 250 -17.15 5.11 -2.26
C LEU A 250 -18.26 4.95 -1.24
N TYR A 251 -18.24 3.85 -0.50
CA TYR A 251 -19.17 3.58 0.61
C TYR A 251 -18.48 3.81 1.94
N ASN A 252 -19.24 4.19 2.96
CA ASN A 252 -18.83 4.21 4.36
C ASN A 252 -19.59 3.12 5.12
N ILE A 253 -18.84 2.28 5.82
CA ILE A 253 -19.34 1.17 6.61
C ILE A 253 -19.35 1.60 8.07
N THR A 254 -20.52 1.53 8.70
CA THR A 254 -20.71 1.95 10.09
C THR A 254 -21.39 0.85 10.88
N LEU A 255 -21.40 1.00 12.21
CA LEU A 255 -22.19 0.12 13.09
C LEU A 255 -23.68 0.12 12.79
N LYS A 256 -24.20 1.15 12.11
CA LYS A 256 -25.62 1.32 11.78
C LYS A 256 -25.98 0.90 10.36
N GLY A 257 -24.99 0.80 9.49
CA GLY A 257 -25.24 0.43 8.10
C GLY A 257 -24.13 0.84 7.13
N VAL A 258 -24.41 0.57 5.86
CA VAL A 258 -23.58 0.87 4.69
C VAL A 258 -24.19 2.05 3.93
N TYR A 259 -23.39 3.09 3.69
CA TYR A 259 -23.87 4.32 3.07
C TYR A 259 -23.00 4.74 1.89
N LEU A 260 -23.59 5.00 0.74
CA LEU A 260 -22.88 5.64 -0.37
C LEU A 260 -22.48 7.05 0.05
N VAL A 261 -21.20 7.37 -0.07
CA VAL A 261 -20.64 8.69 0.30
C VAL A 261 -20.63 9.59 -0.91
N LYS A 262 -19.92 9.16 -1.97
CA LYS A 262 -19.73 9.91 -3.22
C LYS A 262 -19.12 9.00 -4.28
N LYS A 263 -18.97 9.54 -5.49
CA LYS A 263 -18.12 8.95 -6.52
C LYS A 263 -16.73 9.55 -6.47
N ILE A 264 -15.71 8.72 -6.67
CA ILE A 264 -14.31 9.08 -6.73
C ILE A 264 -13.85 8.97 -8.19
N ASN A 265 -13.88 10.09 -8.89
CA ASN A 265 -13.35 10.18 -10.25
C ASN A 265 -11.82 9.93 -10.24
N ASN A 266 -11.16 10.04 -11.40
CA ASN A 266 -9.70 9.84 -11.57
C ASN A 266 -8.80 10.88 -10.83
N ASP A 267 -9.28 11.52 -9.76
CA ASP A 267 -8.50 12.39 -8.89
C ASP A 267 -8.55 11.86 -7.45
N SER A 268 -7.39 11.41 -6.97
CA SER A 268 -7.18 10.78 -5.65
C SER A 268 -7.43 11.74 -4.50
N LYS A 269 -7.37 13.06 -4.73
CA LYS A 269 -7.70 14.06 -3.72
C LYS A 269 -9.15 13.97 -3.26
N ASN A 270 -10.01 13.38 -4.07
CA ASN A 270 -11.40 13.15 -3.69
C ASN A 270 -11.55 12.11 -2.57
N PHE A 271 -10.54 11.31 -2.22
CA PHE A 271 -10.61 10.46 -1.02
C PHE A 271 -10.50 11.27 0.27
N LYS A 272 -9.90 12.45 0.20
CA LYS A 272 -9.73 13.35 1.35
C LYS A 272 -11.09 13.93 1.76
N ARG A 273 -11.21 14.20 3.06
CA ARG A 273 -12.39 14.82 3.67
C ARG A 273 -12.39 16.32 3.48
#